data_AF-A0AAV7XFS3-F1
#
_entry.id   AF-A0AAV7XFS3-F1
#
_cell.length_a   1.000
_cell.length_b   1.000
_cell.length_c   1.000
_cell.angle_alpha   90.00
_cell.angle_beta   90.00
_cell.angle_gamma   90.00
#
_symmetry.space_group_name_H-M   'P 1'
#
loop_
_entity.id
_entity.type
_entity.pdbx_description
1 polymer ?
#
loop_
_entity_poly.entity_id
_entity_poly.type
_entity_poly.pdbx_seq_one_letter_code
_entity_poly.pdbx_strand_id
1 'polypeptide(L)'
;MADRLTQLQDTINQQADHFCNSIGILQQFSTPSKFPGFDRSGSQTPQQQEVTDYAHLFATLIARCAKDIDALIESLPNEDSSTELQVASLRQLEQESQKAGERLEEVVARGEVLLSQIQSALADIAQSQLDMQHSTPSPFPNGTANTVLETSAPSNNSFPYLNSNSNLPDTKPGLNSGF
;
A
#
# COMPACT_ATOMS: atom_id res chain seq x y z
N MET A 1 0.53 6.38 10.95
CA MET A 1 0.09 5.03 11.37
C MET A 1 0.29 5.01 12.88
N ALA A 2 -0.77 5.19 13.65
CA ALA A 2 -0.66 5.34 15.10
C ALA A 2 -0.42 3.95 15.73
N ASP A 3 0.59 3.88 16.59
CA ASP A 3 0.80 2.73 17.47
C ASP A 3 -0.43 2.49 18.35
N ARG A 4 -0.71 1.23 18.72
CA ARG A 4 -1.91 0.86 19.48
C ARG A 4 -1.99 1.59 20.82
N LEU A 5 -0.85 1.86 21.45
CA LEU A 5 -0.80 2.65 22.68
C LEU A 5 -1.15 4.13 22.45
N THR A 6 -0.75 4.69 21.31
CA THR A 6 -1.12 6.07 20.94
C THR A 6 -2.62 6.14 20.64
N GLN A 7 -3.15 5.17 19.92
CA GLN A 7 -4.58 5.06 19.65
C GLN A 7 -5.40 4.94 20.95
N LEU A 8 -4.96 4.12 21.90
CA LEU A 8 -5.61 3.98 23.21
C LEU A 8 -5.64 5.31 23.97
N GLN A 9 -4.52 6.05 23.98
CA GLN A 9 -4.47 7.38 24.60
C GLN A 9 -5.46 8.36 23.96
N ASP A 10 -5.53 8.39 22.63
CA ASP A 10 -6.48 9.25 21.91
C ASP A 10 -7.94 8.89 22.22
N THR A 11 -8.27 7.60 22.27
CA THR A 11 -9.62 7.13 22.61
C THR A 11 -9.99 7.45 24.06
N ILE A 12 -9.05 7.33 25.01
CA ILE A 12 -9.28 7.75 26.40
C ILE A 12 -9.52 9.26 26.51
N ASN A 13 -8.75 10.06 25.79
CA ASN A 13 -8.97 11.52 25.75
C ASN A 13 -10.36 11.85 25.17
N GLN A 14 -10.75 11.18 24.09
CA GLN A 14 -12.08 11.32 23.50
C GLN A 14 -13.20 10.91 24.49
N GLN A 15 -12.98 9.86 25.27
CA GLN A 15 -13.92 9.44 26.32
C GLN A 15 -14.08 10.51 27.40
N ALA A 16 -12.99 11.18 27.79
CA ALA A 16 -13.02 12.29 28.73
C ALA A 16 -13.78 13.51 28.15
N ASP A 17 -13.58 13.81 26.88
CA ASP A 17 -14.33 14.86 26.18
C ASP A 17 -15.82 14.56 26.15
N HIS A 18 -16.23 13.30 25.89
CA HIS A 18 -17.64 12.92 25.96
C HIS A 18 -18.24 13.15 27.35
N PHE A 19 -17.51 12.82 28.42
CA PHE A 19 -17.97 13.12 29.78
C PHE A 19 -18.11 14.63 30.01
N CYS A 20 -17.08 15.42 29.73
CA CYS A 20 -17.10 16.86 29.97
C CYS A 20 -18.20 17.57 29.15
N ASN A 21 -18.32 17.24 27.87
CA ASN A 21 -19.33 17.82 26.99
C ASN A 21 -20.75 17.40 27.40
N SER A 22 -20.94 16.14 27.81
CA SER A 22 -22.25 15.67 28.28
C SER A 22 -22.71 16.43 29.51
N ILE A 23 -21.83 16.65 30.49
CA ILE A 23 -22.15 17.39 31.72
C ILE A 23 -22.51 18.84 31.37
N GLY A 24 -21.72 19.50 30.52
CA GLY A 24 -21.98 20.88 30.11
C GLY A 24 -23.34 21.06 29.43
N ILE A 25 -23.64 20.22 28.44
CA ILE A 25 -24.92 20.27 27.71
C ILE A 25 -26.10 19.93 28.62
N LEU A 26 -26.00 18.85 29.42
CA LEU A 26 -27.09 18.45 30.30
C LEU A 26 -27.41 19.50 31.36
N GLN A 27 -26.39 20.19 31.88
CA GLN A 27 -26.60 21.31 32.82
C GLN A 27 -27.24 22.52 32.14
N GLN A 28 -26.79 22.88 30.93
CA GLN A 28 -27.31 24.02 30.17
C GLN A 28 -28.81 23.89 29.87
N PHE A 29 -29.27 22.68 29.54
CA PHE A 29 -30.69 22.43 29.25
C PHE A 29 -31.46 21.84 30.44
N SER A 30 -30.85 21.76 31.63
CA SER A 30 -31.55 21.28 32.82
C SER A 30 -32.70 22.21 33.20
N THR A 31 -33.85 21.62 33.54
CA THR A 31 -34.99 22.39 34.07
C THR A 31 -34.94 22.41 35.60
N PRO A 32 -35.17 23.58 36.24
CA PRO A 32 -35.22 23.66 37.69
C PRO A 32 -36.31 22.73 38.25
N SER A 33 -35.94 21.94 39.26
CA SER A 33 -36.92 21.07 39.92
C SER A 33 -37.97 21.90 40.65
N LYS A 34 -39.25 21.52 40.51
CA LYS A 34 -40.35 22.18 41.22
C LYS A 34 -40.54 21.50 42.56
N PHE A 35 -40.47 22.28 43.64
CA PHE A 35 -40.84 21.81 44.97
C PHE A 35 -42.36 21.87 45.15
N PRO A 36 -42.98 20.88 45.83
CA PRO A 36 -44.41 20.94 46.15
C PRO A 36 -44.73 22.22 46.94
N GLY A 37 -45.63 23.07 46.42
CA GLY A 37 -46.05 24.32 47.06
C GLY A 37 -45.35 25.60 46.57
N PHE A 38 -44.42 25.52 45.60
CA PHE A 38 -43.78 26.70 45.00
C PHE A 38 -44.09 26.80 43.49
N ASP A 39 -45.35 27.07 43.15
CA ASP A 39 -45.75 27.35 41.77
C ASP A 39 -45.50 28.82 41.42
N ARG A 40 -44.26 29.15 41.04
CA ARG A 40 -44.02 30.35 40.24
C ARG A 40 -44.58 30.12 38.84
N SER A 41 -45.83 30.51 38.63
CA SER A 41 -46.47 30.64 37.32
C SER A 41 -45.72 31.67 36.49
N GLY A 42 -44.68 31.26 35.76
CA GLY A 42 -43.86 32.22 35.02
C GLY A 42 -42.67 31.66 34.25
N SER A 43 -42.76 30.46 33.68
CA SER A 43 -41.91 30.11 32.53
C SER A 43 -42.52 28.91 31.81
N GLN A 44 -43.17 29.16 30.68
CA GLN A 44 -43.36 28.12 29.68
C GLN A 44 -41.97 27.72 29.18
N THR A 45 -41.52 26.51 29.51
CA THR A 45 -40.33 25.93 28.88
C THR A 45 -40.77 24.77 28.00
N PRO A 46 -40.88 24.95 26.68
CA PRO A 46 -40.76 23.82 25.76
C PRO A 46 -39.31 23.32 25.82
N GLN A 47 -39.07 22.00 25.84
CA GLN A 47 -37.79 21.29 25.55
C GLN A 47 -37.42 20.08 26.45
N GLN A 48 -38.33 19.53 27.26
CA GLN A 48 -38.01 18.33 28.06
C GLN A 48 -37.65 17.09 27.19
N GLN A 49 -38.16 17.04 25.95
CA GLN A 49 -37.84 16.01 24.96
C GLN A 49 -36.37 16.10 24.48
N GLU A 50 -35.86 17.30 24.22
CA GLU A 50 -34.50 17.55 23.72
C GLU A 50 -33.42 17.13 24.73
N VAL A 51 -33.63 17.43 26.02
CA VAL A 51 -32.70 17.03 27.10
C VAL A 51 -32.54 15.51 27.18
N THR A 52 -33.65 14.79 27.00
CA THR A 52 -33.68 13.33 27.05
C THR A 52 -32.94 12.73 25.85
N ASP A 53 -33.05 13.37 24.67
CA ASP A 53 -32.33 12.96 23.46
C ASP A 53 -30.81 13.16 23.61
N TYR A 54 -30.36 14.31 24.15
CA TYR A 54 -28.95 14.54 24.45
C TYR A 54 -28.40 13.54 25.48
N ALA A 55 -29.17 13.21 26.51
CA ALA A 55 -28.76 12.21 27.49
C ALA A 55 -28.55 10.83 26.85
N HIS A 56 -29.47 10.39 25.99
CA HIS A 56 -29.33 9.13 25.26
C HIS A 56 -28.18 9.14 24.25
N LEU A 57 -27.98 10.26 23.54
CA LEU A 57 -26.86 10.43 22.61
C LEU A 57 -25.52 10.28 23.34
N PHE A 58 -25.30 11.03 24.42
CA PHE A 58 -24.05 10.96 25.17
C PHE A 58 -23.86 9.59 25.85
N ALA A 59 -24.92 8.98 26.38
CA ALA A 59 -24.84 7.62 26.92
C ALA A 59 -24.38 6.61 25.85
N THR A 60 -24.87 6.75 24.62
CA THR A 60 -24.47 5.89 23.50
C THR A 60 -23.01 6.12 23.10
N LEU A 61 -22.58 7.38 23.00
CA LEU A 61 -21.19 7.73 22.67
C LEU A 61 -20.22 7.21 23.74
N ILE A 62 -20.54 7.42 25.03
CA ILE A 62 -19.73 6.94 26.16
C ILE A 62 -19.68 5.41 26.17
N ALA A 63 -20.80 4.72 26.05
CA ALA A 63 -20.83 3.26 26.08
C ALA A 63 -20.08 2.63 24.90
N ARG A 64 -20.16 3.25 23.71
CA ARG A 64 -19.40 2.80 22.55
C ARG A 64 -17.91 3.04 22.72
N CYS A 65 -17.51 4.25 23.12
CA CYS A 65 -16.11 4.60 23.30
C CYS A 65 -15.46 3.72 24.38
N ALA A 66 -16.17 3.41 25.47
CA ALA A 66 -15.72 2.44 26.47
C ALA A 66 -15.47 1.04 25.89
N LYS A 67 -16.37 0.53 25.04
CA LYS A 67 -16.14 -0.75 24.33
C LYS A 67 -14.96 -0.70 23.38
N ASP A 68 -14.77 0.42 22.69
CA ASP A 68 -13.64 0.61 21.80
C ASP A 68 -12.32 0.62 22.60
N ILE A 69 -12.32 1.19 23.82
CA ILE A 69 -11.19 1.11 24.77
C ILE A 69 -10.92 -0.35 25.17
N ASP A 70 -11.95 -1.11 25.57
CA ASP A 70 -11.79 -2.52 25.96
C ASP A 70 -11.20 -3.34 24.81
N ALA A 71 -11.71 -3.17 23.59
CA ALA A 71 -11.20 -3.85 22.40
C ALA A 71 -9.74 -3.45 22.08
N LEU A 72 -9.36 -2.19 22.30
CA LEU A 72 -7.98 -1.74 22.13
C LEU A 72 -7.05 -2.38 23.15
N ILE A 73 -7.48 -2.49 24.41
CA ILE A 73 -6.72 -3.15 25.48
C ILE A 73 -6.52 -4.64 25.15
N GLU A 74 -7.57 -5.33 24.70
CA GLU A 74 -7.48 -6.74 24.31
C GLU A 74 -6.60 -6.96 23.06
N SER A 75 -6.46 -5.93 22.22
CA SER A 75 -5.58 -5.96 21.04
C SER A 75 -4.11 -5.64 21.34
N LEU A 76 -3.77 -5.26 22.59
CA LEU A 76 -2.39 -5.01 22.96
C LEU A 76 -1.59 -6.32 22.93
N PRO A 77 -0.31 -6.28 22.51
CA PRO A 77 0.54 -7.46 22.55
C PRO A 77 0.66 -7.98 23.99
N ASN A 78 0.60 -9.31 24.17
CA ASN A 78 0.60 -9.96 25.47
C ASN A 78 1.80 -9.56 26.35
N GLU A 79 1.53 -9.11 27.58
CA GLU A 79 2.56 -8.82 28.60
C GLU A 79 3.29 -10.08 29.12
N ASP A 80 2.77 -11.29 28.87
CA ASP A 80 3.40 -12.54 29.31
C ASP A 80 4.71 -12.87 28.57
N SER A 81 5.06 -12.11 27.53
CA SER A 81 6.36 -12.20 26.90
C SER A 81 7.38 -11.52 27.81
N SER A 82 8.02 -12.28 28.71
CA SER A 82 9.14 -11.75 29.48
C SER A 82 10.12 -11.07 28.52
N THR A 83 10.73 -9.96 28.94
CA THR A 83 11.68 -9.21 28.11
C THR A 83 12.79 -10.12 27.56
N GLU A 84 13.15 -11.16 28.30
CA GLU A 84 14.09 -12.18 27.88
C GLU A 84 13.58 -13.05 26.72
N LEU A 85 12.32 -13.51 26.76
CA LEU A 85 11.70 -14.23 25.64
C LEU A 85 11.59 -13.33 24.39
N GLN A 86 11.24 -12.06 24.55
CA GLN A 86 11.17 -11.13 23.43
C GLN A 86 12.54 -10.91 22.79
N VAL A 87 13.60 -10.75 23.59
CA VAL A 87 14.98 -10.64 23.08
C VAL A 87 15.42 -11.93 22.38
N ALA A 88 15.05 -13.10 22.92
CA ALA A 88 15.34 -14.38 22.27
C ALA A 88 14.62 -14.50 20.91
N SER A 89 13.34 -14.14 20.83
CA SER A 89 12.58 -14.11 19.58
C SER A 89 13.15 -13.11 18.57
N LEU A 90 13.58 -11.93 19.01
CA LEU A 90 14.25 -10.96 18.13
C LEU A 90 15.54 -11.52 17.55
N ARG A 91 16.40 -12.14 18.37
CA ARG A 91 17.63 -12.78 17.88
C ARG A 91 17.36 -13.89 16.88
N GLN A 92 16.32 -14.69 17.12
CA GLN A 92 15.91 -15.73 16.17
C GLN A 92 15.47 -15.10 14.85
N LEU A 93 14.65 -14.04 14.89
CA LEU A 93 14.17 -13.35 13.70
C LEU A 93 15.31 -12.70 12.91
N GLU A 94 16.29 -12.11 13.60
CA GLU A 94 17.50 -11.57 12.98
C GLU A 94 18.30 -12.67 12.26
N GLN A 95 18.46 -13.84 12.90
CA GLN A 95 19.15 -14.98 12.29
C GLN A 95 18.40 -15.52 11.06
N GLU A 96 17.08 -15.62 11.14
CA GLU A 96 16.23 -16.04 10.02
C GLU A 96 16.29 -15.02 8.87
N SER A 97 16.28 -13.72 9.18
CA SER A 97 16.42 -12.64 8.21
C SER A 97 17.78 -12.69 7.51
N GLN A 98 18.87 -12.87 8.26
CA GLN A 98 20.21 -13.03 7.72
C GLN A 98 20.30 -14.22 6.77
N LYS A 99 19.78 -15.38 7.17
CA LYS A 99 19.78 -16.60 6.34
C LYS A 99 18.92 -16.44 5.09
N ALA A 100 17.80 -15.71 5.17
CA ALA A 100 16.98 -15.38 4.01
C ALA A 100 17.74 -14.45 3.05
N GLY A 101 18.50 -13.47 3.58
CA GLY A 101 19.38 -12.61 2.81
C GLY A 101 20.48 -13.37 2.06
N GLU A 102 21.17 -14.28 2.74
CA GLU A 102 22.21 -15.13 2.12
C GLU A 102 21.65 -15.99 0.98
N ARG A 103 20.47 -16.59 1.18
CA ARG A 103 19.78 -17.35 0.14
C ARG A 103 19.39 -16.47 -1.05
N LEU A 104 18.95 -15.24 -0.78
CA LEU A 104 18.63 -14.29 -1.83
C LEU A 104 19.88 -13.94 -2.64
N GLU A 105 21.01 -13.65 -1.97
CA GLU A 105 22.29 -13.36 -2.61
C GLU A 105 22.77 -14.53 -3.49
N GLU A 106 22.67 -15.76 -3.00
CA GLU A 106 23.00 -16.97 -3.76
C GLU A 106 22.15 -17.10 -5.04
N VAL A 107 20.84 -16.86 -4.93
CA VAL A 107 19.92 -16.93 -6.07
C VAL A 107 20.20 -15.80 -7.06
N VAL A 108 20.48 -14.59 -6.58
CA VAL A 108 20.85 -13.44 -7.44
C VAL A 108 22.15 -13.73 -8.18
N ALA A 109 23.20 -14.20 -7.50
CA ALA A 109 24.48 -14.53 -8.12
C ALA A 109 24.32 -15.60 -9.23
N ARG A 110 23.51 -16.64 -8.99
CA ARG A 110 23.19 -17.64 -10.01
C ARG A 110 22.43 -17.03 -11.19
N GLY A 111 21.48 -16.13 -10.90
CA GLY A 111 20.73 -15.38 -11.90
C GLY A 111 21.63 -14.52 -12.79
N GLU A 112 22.60 -13.81 -12.20
CA GLU A 112 23.56 -12.98 -12.94
C GLU A 112 24.45 -13.80 -13.86
N VAL A 113 24.96 -14.95 -13.39
CA VAL A 113 25.76 -15.87 -14.21
C VAL A 113 24.94 -16.38 -15.41
N LEU A 114 23.69 -16.79 -15.18
CA LEU A 114 22.82 -17.26 -16.25
C LEU A 114 22.52 -16.14 -17.25
N LEU A 115 22.26 -14.93 -16.76
CA LEU A 115 22.03 -13.75 -17.61
C LEU A 115 23.26 -13.45 -18.49
N SER A 116 24.47 -13.52 -17.92
CA SER A 116 25.71 -13.33 -18.66
C SER A 116 25.90 -14.38 -19.76
N GLN A 117 25.54 -15.64 -19.50
CA GLN A 117 25.62 -16.70 -20.51
C GLN A 117 24.64 -16.46 -21.67
N ILE A 118 23.42 -16.04 -21.36
CA ILE A 118 22.41 -15.69 -22.37
C ILE A 118 22.91 -14.50 -23.22
N GLN A 119 23.46 -13.46 -22.58
CA GLN A 119 24.02 -12.32 -23.29
C GLN A 119 25.17 -12.71 -24.21
N SER A 120 26.07 -13.59 -23.77
CA SER A 120 27.16 -14.11 -24.61
C SER A 120 26.63 -14.88 -25.82
N ALA A 121 25.70 -15.81 -25.60
CA ALA A 121 25.12 -16.59 -26.69
C ALA A 121 24.39 -15.71 -27.71
N LEU A 122 23.67 -14.68 -27.26
CA LEU A 122 23.03 -13.69 -28.15
C LEU A 122 24.07 -12.88 -28.93
N ALA A 123 25.18 -12.49 -28.31
CA ALA A 123 26.27 -11.80 -28.99
C ALA A 123 26.93 -12.68 -30.07
N ASP A 124 27.17 -13.95 -29.78
CA ASP A 124 27.75 -14.92 -30.72
C ASP A 124 26.82 -15.15 -31.93
N ILE A 125 25.51 -15.25 -31.67
CA ILE A 125 24.50 -15.35 -32.74
C ILE A 125 24.51 -14.09 -33.60
N ALA A 126 24.56 -12.90 -32.99
CA ALA A 126 24.60 -11.64 -33.73
C ALA A 126 25.87 -11.51 -34.59
N GLN A 127 27.04 -11.88 -34.06
CA GLN A 127 28.30 -11.88 -34.82
C GLN A 127 28.29 -12.89 -35.96
N SER A 128 27.81 -14.11 -35.72
CA SER A 128 27.69 -15.14 -36.77
C SER A 128 26.79 -14.68 -37.91
N GLN A 129 25.71 -13.95 -37.62
CA GLN A 129 24.84 -13.37 -38.65
C GLN A 129 25.53 -12.26 -39.45
N LEU A 130 26.34 -11.42 -38.81
CA LEU A 130 27.13 -10.39 -39.50
C LEU A 130 28.20 -11.02 -40.40
N ASP A 131 28.93 -12.02 -39.90
CA ASP A 131 29.98 -12.73 -40.66
C ASP A 131 29.40 -13.44 -41.88
N MET A 132 28.24 -14.09 -41.77
CA MET A 132 27.55 -14.71 -42.90
C MET A 132 27.13 -13.69 -43.97
N GLN A 133 26.77 -12.46 -43.58
CA GLN A 133 26.46 -11.39 -44.53
C GLN A 133 27.74 -10.85 -45.20
N HIS A 134 28.83 -10.72 -44.45
CA HIS A 134 30.10 -10.15 -44.93
C HIS A 134 30.94 -11.12 -45.78
N SER A 135 30.72 -12.43 -45.65
CA SER A 135 31.44 -13.49 -46.38
C SER A 135 30.79 -13.91 -47.70
N THR A 136 29.77 -13.19 -48.16
CA THR A 136 29.31 -13.31 -49.56
C THR A 136 30.36 -12.66 -50.48
N PRO A 137 31.15 -13.44 -51.27
CA PRO A 137 32.12 -12.86 -52.17
C PRO A 137 31.38 -12.24 -53.37
N SER A 138 31.64 -10.96 -53.61
CA SER A 138 31.31 -10.29 -54.86
C SER A 138 31.87 -11.06 -56.07
N PRO A 139 31.05 -11.43 -57.08
CA PRO A 139 31.56 -12.03 -58.31
C PRO A 139 31.99 -10.94 -59.30
N PHE A 140 33.28 -10.86 -59.62
CA PHE A 140 33.80 -10.11 -60.78
C PHE A 140 35.12 -10.76 -61.26
N PRO A 141 35.59 -10.63 -62.53
CA PRO A 141 35.00 -10.03 -63.74
C PRO A 141 35.22 -10.83 -65.08
N ASN A 142 34.72 -10.25 -66.19
CA ASN A 142 35.07 -10.40 -67.62
C ASN A 142 34.29 -11.37 -68.56
N GLY A 143 33.71 -10.78 -69.63
CA GLY A 143 33.67 -11.43 -70.95
C GLY A 143 32.41 -11.29 -71.82
N THR A 144 32.18 -10.09 -72.40
CA THR A 144 31.54 -9.84 -73.71
C THR A 144 30.07 -10.21 -74.02
N ALA A 145 29.33 -9.14 -74.38
CA ALA A 145 28.38 -8.99 -75.49
C ALA A 145 26.86 -9.02 -75.24
N ASN A 146 26.25 -7.92 -75.72
CA ASN A 146 24.86 -7.64 -76.10
C ASN A 146 23.90 -7.13 -74.99
N THR A 147 23.57 -5.82 -74.95
CA THR A 147 22.52 -5.11 -75.74
C THR A 147 21.11 -5.43 -75.22
N VAL A 148 20.17 -4.55 -74.86
CA VAL A 148 20.03 -3.09 -74.66
C VAL A 148 18.67 -2.93 -73.93
N LEU A 149 18.59 -1.93 -73.03
CA LEU A 149 17.42 -1.21 -72.50
C LEU A 149 16.07 -1.96 -72.29
N GLU A 150 15.63 -2.04 -71.03
CA GLU A 150 14.26 -1.61 -70.69
C GLU A 150 14.19 -1.01 -69.27
N THR A 151 13.73 0.25 -69.26
CA THR A 151 13.17 1.12 -68.22
C THR A 151 12.71 0.43 -66.90
N SER A 152 12.98 0.94 -65.69
CA SER A 152 12.41 2.18 -65.11
C SER A 152 13.00 2.41 -63.69
N ALA A 153 13.23 3.67 -63.32
CA ALA A 153 13.58 4.13 -61.97
C ALA A 153 12.29 4.39 -61.11
N PRO A 154 12.34 5.07 -59.93
CA PRO A 154 12.80 4.58 -58.63
C PRO A 154 11.80 4.89 -57.46
N SER A 155 12.21 4.55 -56.23
CA SER A 155 11.97 5.31 -54.97
C SER A 155 10.78 5.02 -54.04
N ASN A 156 11.10 5.23 -52.75
CA ASN A 156 10.29 5.41 -51.53
C ASN A 156 9.81 4.15 -50.79
N ASN A 157 9.94 4.01 -49.46
CA ASN A 157 10.25 5.01 -48.44
C ASN A 157 10.68 4.33 -47.11
N SER A 158 11.41 5.13 -46.32
CA SER A 158 11.84 5.00 -44.93
C SER A 158 10.94 4.22 -43.95
N PHE A 159 11.57 3.42 -43.08
CA PHE A 159 10.97 3.00 -41.81
C PHE A 159 11.40 3.94 -40.67
N PRO A 160 10.49 4.28 -39.73
CA PRO A 160 10.71 5.29 -38.71
C PRO A 160 11.38 4.72 -37.44
N TYR A 161 12.16 5.56 -36.78
CA TYR A 161 12.56 5.42 -35.39
C TYR A 161 11.32 5.43 -34.48
N LEU A 162 11.15 4.40 -33.63
CA LEU A 162 10.16 4.43 -32.55
C LEU A 162 10.82 4.88 -31.24
N ASN A 163 10.55 6.15 -30.97
CA ASN A 163 10.44 6.88 -29.72
C ASN A 163 10.36 6.07 -28.41
N SER A 164 11.23 6.43 -27.47
CA SER A 164 11.14 6.09 -26.05
C SER A 164 9.92 6.75 -25.42
N ASN A 165 9.03 5.97 -24.81
CA ASN A 165 8.11 6.52 -23.81
C ASN A 165 7.88 5.50 -22.68
N SER A 166 8.41 5.86 -21.52
CA SER A 166 8.14 5.30 -20.21
C SER A 166 6.64 5.37 -19.88
N ASN A 167 6.01 4.23 -19.65
CA ASN A 167 4.77 4.18 -18.88
C ASN A 167 4.69 2.88 -18.09
N LEU A 168 4.76 3.02 -16.77
CA LEU A 168 4.68 1.98 -15.76
C LEU A 168 3.19 1.66 -15.51
N PRO A 169 2.74 0.39 -15.54
CA PRO A 169 1.45 0.03 -14.97
C PRO A 169 1.62 -0.59 -13.57
N ASP A 170 0.98 0.04 -12.59
CA ASP A 170 0.62 -0.54 -11.30
C ASP A 170 -0.25 -1.79 -11.50
N THR A 171 0.21 -2.94 -11.02
CA THR A 171 -0.62 -4.14 -10.89
C THR A 171 -0.59 -4.64 -9.44
N LYS A 172 -1.70 -4.40 -8.72
CA LYS A 172 -2.04 -5.00 -7.43
C LYS A 172 -2.04 -6.54 -7.53
N PRO A 173 -1.56 -7.29 -6.51
CA PRO A 173 -1.88 -8.70 -6.38
C PRO A 173 -3.20 -8.87 -5.62
N GLY A 174 -4.20 -9.43 -6.31
CA GLY A 174 -5.40 -9.99 -5.68
C GLY A 174 -5.06 -11.35 -5.06
N LEU A 175 -5.23 -11.47 -3.74
CA LEU A 175 -5.24 -12.74 -3.03
C LEU A 175 -6.52 -13.50 -3.37
N ASN A 176 -6.36 -14.61 -4.09
CA ASN A 176 -7.36 -15.65 -4.25
C ASN A 176 -7.09 -16.71 -3.18
N SER A 177 -7.89 -16.73 -2.12
CA SER A 177 -7.89 -17.79 -1.10
C SER A 177 -8.92 -18.85 -1.48
N GLY A 178 -8.43 -19.95 -2.04
CA GLY A 178 -9.10 -21.24 -2.00
C GLY A 178 -8.53 -22.04 -0.81
N PHE A 179 -9.45 -22.57 -0.01
CA PHE A 179 -9.32 -23.29 1.27
C PHE A 179 -9.28 -22.41 2.52
#